data_AF-A0A0M3I7G6-F1
#
_entry.id   AF-A0A0M3I7G6-F1
#
_cell.length_a   1.000
_cell.length_b   1.000
_cell.length_c   1.000
_cell.angle_alpha   90.00
_cell.angle_beta   90.00
_cell.angle_gamma   90.00
#
_symmetry.space_group_name_H-M   'P 1'
#
loop_
_entity.id
_entity.type
_entity.pdbx_description
1 polymer ?
#
loop_
_entity_poly.entity_id
_entity_poly.type
_entity_poly.pdbx_seq_one_letter_code
_entity_poly.pdbx_strand_id
1 'polypeptide(L)'
;LISCCLFQAIIVRGIRLLLSAISVFSPEPGVLTSIHAYLFCLCLKARIYEPALPFLECPITKILKETPSTNIAYMDSRWVLLYFYYGGLMFGSLGRFRECLLMFENVLCMPSVAASAIVVEAYKVCLICFYV
;
A
#
# COMPACT_ATOMS: atom_id res chain seq x y z
N LEU A 1 -27.40 4.77 -9.69
CA LEU A 1 -26.76 6.10 -9.54
C LEU A 1 -26.70 6.52 -8.05
N ILE A 2 -27.82 6.60 -7.33
CA ILE A 2 -27.86 6.96 -5.89
C ILE A 2 -27.02 6.00 -5.02
N SER A 3 -27.07 4.70 -5.29
CA SER A 3 -26.27 3.67 -4.61
C SER A 3 -24.76 3.79 -4.84
N CYS A 4 -24.32 4.22 -6.03
CA CYS A 4 -22.90 4.47 -6.32
C CYS A 4 -22.38 5.70 -5.56
N CYS A 5 -23.15 6.79 -5.55
CA CYS A 5 -22.76 8.01 -4.84
C CYS A 5 -22.67 7.77 -3.32
N LEU A 6 -23.59 6.99 -2.74
CA LEU A 6 -23.56 6.66 -1.33
C LEU A 6 -22.32 5.82 -0.96
N PHE A 7 -21.98 4.84 -1.80
CA PHE A 7 -20.81 3.99 -1.62
C PHE A 7 -19.50 4.80 -1.70
N GLN A 8 -19.40 5.73 -2.66
CA GLN A 8 -18.23 6.59 -2.79
C GLN A 8 -18.09 7.57 -1.62
N ALA A 9 -19.20 8.12 -1.11
CA ALA A 9 -19.21 8.96 0.08
C ALA A 9 -18.72 8.22 1.34
N ILE A 10 -19.06 6.94 1.48
CA ILE A 10 -18.60 6.09 2.59
C ILE A 10 -17.08 5.84 2.48
N ILE A 11 -16.56 5.57 1.29
CA ILE A 11 -15.13 5.32 1.11
C ILE A 11 -14.30 6.57 1.38
N VAL A 12 -14.75 7.75 0.92
CA VAL A 12 -14.05 9.02 1.20
C VAL A 12 -13.99 9.29 2.71
N ARG A 13 -15.04 8.98 3.46
CA ARG A 13 -15.01 9.04 4.93
C ARG A 13 -14.01 8.05 5.52
N GLY A 14 -13.98 6.82 5.01
CA GLY A 14 -12.99 5.80 5.41
C GLY A 14 -11.55 6.24 5.18
N ILE A 15 -11.25 6.83 4.02
CA ILE A 15 -9.94 7.41 3.70
C ILE A 15 -9.57 8.48 4.73
N ARG A 16 -10.48 9.41 5.03
CA ARG A 16 -10.24 10.47 6.03
C ARG A 16 -9.94 9.90 7.42
N LEU A 17 -10.67 8.86 7.85
CA LEU A 17 -10.44 8.19 9.13
C LEU A 17 -9.05 7.54 9.18
N LEU A 18 -8.64 6.86 8.11
CA LEU A 18 -7.32 6.24 8.04
C LEU A 18 -6.21 7.29 8.02
N LEU A 19 -6.39 8.42 7.33
CA LEU A 19 -5.43 9.53 7.36
C LEU A 19 -5.27 10.10 8.77
N SER A 20 -6.39 10.31 9.48
CA SER A 20 -6.35 10.73 10.88
C SER A 20 -5.64 9.71 11.77
N ALA A 21 -5.89 8.41 11.57
CA ALA A 21 -5.17 7.37 12.30
C ALA A 21 -3.66 7.39 12.00
N ILE A 22 -3.25 7.50 10.73
CA ILE A 22 -1.84 7.60 10.35
C ILE A 22 -1.18 8.79 11.02
N SER A 23 -1.84 9.95 11.08
CA SER A 23 -1.28 11.13 11.76
C SER A 23 -1.04 10.94 13.27
N VAL A 24 -1.77 10.02 13.90
CA VAL A 24 -1.62 9.68 15.32
C VAL A 24 -0.53 8.62 15.54
N PHE A 25 -0.46 7.61 14.66
CA PHE A 25 0.46 6.49 14.80
C PHE A 25 1.83 6.71 14.14
N SER A 26 1.94 7.62 13.19
CA SER A 26 3.14 7.92 12.41
C SER A 26 3.56 9.39 12.64
N PRO A 27 4.24 9.71 13.75
CA PRO A 27 4.65 11.08 14.05
C PRO A 27 5.76 11.58 13.11
N GLU A 28 6.57 10.68 12.54
CA GLU A 28 7.62 11.00 11.57
C GLU A 28 7.20 10.58 10.15
N PRO A 29 7.55 11.37 9.11
CA PRO A 29 7.36 10.95 7.72
C PRO A 29 8.28 9.75 7.41
N GLY A 30 7.75 8.77 6.66
CA GLY A 30 8.49 7.56 6.28
C GLY A 30 8.39 6.40 7.28
N VAL A 31 7.55 6.50 8.31
CA VAL A 31 7.20 5.36 9.17
C VAL A 31 6.06 4.57 8.51
N LEU A 32 6.36 3.36 8.08
CA LEU A 32 5.38 2.44 7.51
C LEU A 32 4.62 1.71 8.61
N THR A 33 3.29 1.79 8.56
CA THR A 33 2.35 1.07 9.45
C THR A 33 1.40 0.19 8.63
N SER A 34 0.73 -0.78 9.26
CA SER A 34 -0.25 -1.63 8.57
C SER A 34 -1.39 -0.82 7.93
N ILE A 35 -1.71 0.34 8.51
CA ILE A 35 -2.77 1.27 8.09
C ILE A 35 -2.55 1.78 6.65
N HIS A 36 -1.29 1.94 6.22
CA HIS A 36 -0.97 2.41 4.87
C HIS A 36 -1.45 1.42 3.79
N ALA A 37 -1.34 0.11 4.03
CA ALA A 37 -1.83 -0.90 3.10
C ALA A 37 -3.36 -0.84 2.96
N TYR A 38 -4.08 -0.60 4.06
CA TYR A 38 -5.55 -0.40 4.03
C TYR A 38 -5.93 0.88 3.29
N LEU A 39 -5.20 1.98 3.51
CA LEU A 39 -5.42 3.23 2.81
C LEU A 39 -5.29 3.03 1.29
N PHE A 40 -4.21 2.38 0.84
CA PHE A 40 -3.97 2.14 -0.60
C PHE A 40 -5.03 1.22 -1.21
N CYS A 41 -5.45 0.18 -0.50
CA CYS A 41 -6.54 -0.69 -0.94
C CYS A 41 -7.85 0.09 -1.15
N LEU A 42 -8.21 0.98 -0.22
CA LEU A 42 -9.40 1.84 -0.38
C LEU A 42 -9.23 2.83 -1.54
N CYS A 43 -8.05 3.44 -1.70
CA CYS A 43 -7.75 4.36 -2.78
C CYS A 43 -7.87 3.67 -4.16
N LEU A 44 -7.34 2.46 -4.29
CA LEU A 44 -7.49 1.62 -5.49
C LEU A 44 -8.95 1.28 -5.79
N LYS A 45 -9.72 0.88 -4.78
CA LYS A 45 -11.15 0.58 -4.95
C LYS A 45 -11.98 1.80 -5.33
N ALA A 46 -11.66 2.97 -4.77
CA ALA A 46 -12.34 4.22 -5.09
C ALA A 46 -11.84 4.87 -6.39
N ARG A 47 -10.69 4.43 -6.93
CA ARG A 47 -9.94 5.12 -7.99
C ARG A 47 -9.61 6.57 -7.65
N ILE A 48 -9.31 6.83 -6.37
CA ILE A 48 -8.91 8.15 -5.86
C ILE A 48 -7.50 7.99 -5.29
N TYR A 49 -6.50 8.57 -5.94
CA TYR A 49 -5.09 8.34 -5.61
C TYR A 49 -4.42 9.50 -4.88
N GLU A 50 -4.96 10.71 -5.04
CA GLU A 50 -4.50 11.96 -4.41
C GLU A 50 -4.13 11.83 -2.92
N PRO A 51 -4.94 11.22 -2.03
CA PRO A 51 -4.61 11.14 -0.61
C PRO A 51 -3.44 10.19 -0.30
N ALA A 52 -3.10 9.29 -1.21
CA ALA A 52 -2.05 8.29 -1.01
C ALA A 52 -0.70 8.70 -1.63
N LEU A 53 -0.70 9.64 -2.59
CA LEU A 53 0.52 10.20 -3.21
C LEU A 53 1.59 10.67 -2.20
N PRO A 54 1.29 11.47 -1.16
CA PRO A 54 2.34 11.93 -0.24
C PRO A 54 3.01 10.78 0.51
N PHE A 55 2.32 9.66 0.70
CA PHE A 55 2.86 8.47 1.35
C PHE A 55 3.63 7.55 0.39
N LEU A 56 3.39 7.67 -0.92
CA LEU A 56 4.07 6.92 -1.97
C LEU A 56 5.39 7.58 -2.39
N GLU A 57 5.40 8.91 -2.42
CA GLU A 57 6.57 9.71 -2.80
C GLU A 57 7.57 9.87 -1.64
N CYS A 58 7.12 9.63 -0.41
CA CYS A 58 7.99 9.63 0.76
C CYS A 58 8.75 8.30 0.87
N PRO A 59 10.09 8.30 0.88
CA PRO A 59 10.86 7.08 1.06
C PRO A 59 10.61 6.49 2.45
N ILE A 60 10.39 5.19 2.51
CA ILE A 60 10.20 4.47 3.78
C ILE A 60 11.55 4.41 4.51
N THR A 61 11.60 4.95 5.72
CA THR A 61 12.80 4.99 6.56
C THR A 61 12.72 4.01 7.73
N LYS A 62 11.51 3.76 8.25
CA LYS A 62 11.27 2.89 9.40
C LYS A 62 9.99 2.09 9.19
N ILE A 63 9.97 0.84 9.65
CA ILE A 63 8.77 0.00 9.68
C ILE A 63 8.34 -0.11 11.14
N LEU A 64 7.14 0.35 11.46
CA LEU A 64 6.60 0.25 12.82
C LEU A 64 6.23 -1.21 13.10
N LYS A 65 6.89 -1.81 14.10
CA LYS A 65 6.54 -3.14 14.58
C LYS A 65 5.37 -3.04 15.56
N GLU A 66 4.15 -3.23 15.08
CA GLU A 66 2.99 -3.36 15.97
C GLU A 66 3.17 -4.65 16.78
N THR A 67 3.31 -4.53 18.10
CA THR A 67 3.35 -5.68 19.01
C THR A 67 1.93 -6.18 19.24
N PRO A 68 1.57 -7.40 18.80
CA PRO A 68 0.34 -8.01 19.30
C PRO A 68 0.48 -8.22 20.81
N SER A 69 -0.66 -8.21 21.53
CA SER A 69 -0.77 -8.41 22.98
C SER A 69 -0.36 -9.79 23.49
N THR A 70 0.23 -10.63 22.63
CA THR A 70 0.90 -11.87 22.98
C THR A 70 2.39 -11.64 22.78
N ASN A 71 3.23 -12.09 23.71
CA ASN A 71 4.66 -11.77 23.86
C ASN A 71 5.59 -12.21 22.71
N ILE A 72 5.19 -12.02 21.45
CA ILE A 72 6.02 -12.23 20.27
C ILE A 72 5.67 -11.13 19.25
N ALA A 73 6.60 -10.19 19.07
CA ALA A 73 6.48 -9.05 18.16
C ALA A 73 6.54 -9.50 16.68
N TYR A 74 5.45 -10.08 16.17
CA TYR A 74 5.32 -10.38 14.75
C TYR A 74 4.62 -9.24 14.04
N MET A 75 5.42 -8.42 13.35
CA MET A 75 4.93 -7.76 12.16
C MET A 75 4.75 -8.82 11.10
N ASP A 76 3.51 -9.04 10.70
CA ASP A 76 3.20 -9.88 9.56
C ASP A 76 3.78 -9.21 8.30
N SER A 77 4.87 -9.78 7.77
CA SER A 77 5.59 -9.25 6.60
C SER A 77 4.68 -9.04 5.38
N ARG A 78 3.50 -9.67 5.39
CA ARG A 78 2.42 -9.44 4.43
C ARG A 78 2.02 -7.97 4.31
N TRP A 79 1.98 -7.17 5.38
CA TRP A 79 1.56 -5.76 5.29
C TRP A 79 2.55 -4.90 4.49
N VAL A 80 3.85 -5.17 4.65
CA VAL A 80 4.91 -4.50 3.89
C VAL A 80 4.83 -4.89 2.42
N LEU A 81 4.62 -6.18 2.13
CA LEU A 81 4.40 -6.67 0.76
C LEU A 81 3.17 -6.02 0.12
N LEU A 82 2.05 -5.94 0.85
CA LEU A 82 0.81 -5.33 0.36
C LEU A 82 0.98 -3.82 0.11
N TYR A 83 1.73 -3.12 0.95
CA TYR A 83 2.03 -1.70 0.74
C TYR A 83 2.74 -1.50 -0.62
N PHE A 84 3.82 -2.22 -0.88
CA PHE A 84 4.56 -2.08 -2.13
C PHE A 84 3.76 -2.56 -3.34
N TYR A 85 3.01 -3.65 -3.20
CA TYR A 85 2.15 -4.18 -4.26
C TYR A 85 1.04 -3.20 -4.65
N TYR A 86 0.29 -2.67 -3.69
CA TYR A 86 -0.76 -1.69 -3.96
C TYR A 86 -0.18 -0.36 -4.42
N GLY A 87 0.97 0.06 -3.89
CA GLY A 87 1.67 1.25 -4.36
C GLY A 87 2.12 1.16 -5.81
N GLY A 88 2.65 0.00 -6.22
CA GLY A 88 2.96 -0.28 -7.63
C GLY A 88 1.73 -0.19 -8.52
N LEU A 89 0.62 -0.82 -8.13
CA LEU A 89 -0.64 -0.73 -8.90
C LEU A 89 -1.17 0.71 -9.02
N MET A 90 -0.99 1.53 -7.98
CA MET A 90 -1.37 2.95 -8.02
C MET A 90 -0.49 3.73 -9.00
N PHE A 91 0.83 3.56 -8.97
CA PHE A 91 1.72 4.19 -9.95
C PHE A 91 1.46 3.73 -11.38
N GLY A 92 1.17 2.45 -11.58
CA GLY A 92 0.73 1.92 -12.88
C GLY A 92 -0.57 2.57 -13.35
N SER A 93 -1.53 2.79 -12.44
CA SER A 93 -2.79 3.49 -12.75
C SER A 93 -2.61 4.97 -13.06
N LEU A 94 -1.52 5.59 -12.59
CA LEU A 94 -1.14 6.97 -12.87
C LEU A 94 -0.24 7.12 -14.12
N GLY A 95 0.12 6.01 -14.78
CA GLY A 95 1.05 6.01 -15.93
C GLY A 95 2.53 6.22 -15.56
N ARG A 96 2.88 6.20 -14.27
CA ARG A 96 4.26 6.35 -13.76
C ARG A 96 4.95 4.99 -13.71
N PHE A 97 5.18 4.38 -14.88
CA PHE A 97 5.71 3.02 -14.99
C PHE A 97 7.10 2.82 -14.38
N ARG A 98 7.95 3.84 -14.42
CA ARG A 98 9.29 3.78 -13.82
C ARG A 98 9.25 3.53 -12.31
N GLU A 99 8.37 4.24 -11.61
CA GLU A 99 8.21 4.10 -10.15
C GLU A 99 7.42 2.84 -9.80
N CYS A 100 6.45 2.49 -10.65
CA CYS A 100 5.74 1.22 -10.57
C CYS A 100 6.71 0.02 -10.56
N LEU A 101 7.67 -0.01 -11.50
CA LEU A 101 8.69 -1.06 -11.59
C LEU A 101 9.57 -1.11 -10.33
N LEU A 102 10.04 0.05 -9.85
CA LEU A 102 10.83 0.11 -8.61
C LEU A 102 10.07 -0.45 -7.40
N MET A 103 8.77 -0.16 -7.30
CA MET A 103 7.95 -0.71 -6.21
C MET A 103 7.77 -2.23 -6.34
N PHE A 104 7.58 -2.76 -7.54
CA PHE A 104 7.49 -4.21 -7.74
C PHE A 104 8.83 -4.94 -7.56
N GLU A 105 9.95 -4.32 -7.93
CA GLU A 105 11.29 -4.84 -7.66
C GLU A 105 11.51 -5.00 -6.14
N ASN A 106 11.09 -4.01 -5.34
CA ASN A 106 11.14 -4.11 -3.89
C ASN A 106 10.32 -5.31 -3.36
N VAL A 107 9.15 -5.62 -3.95
CA VAL A 107 8.36 -6.81 -3.59
C VAL A 107 9.12 -8.11 -3.91
N LEU A 108 9.78 -8.18 -5.07
CA LEU A 108 10.52 -9.36 -5.51
C LEU A 108 11.80 -9.58 -4.69
N CYS A 109 12.44 -8.51 -4.24
CA CYS A 109 13.64 -8.54 -3.41
C CYS A 109 13.37 -8.86 -1.93
N MET A 110 12.11 -8.86 -1.49
CA MET A 110 11.77 -9.18 -0.10
C MET A 110 12.09 -10.65 0.19
N PRO A 111 12.91 -10.96 1.21
CA PRO A 111 13.24 -12.34 1.56
C PRO A 111 11.99 -13.03 2.07
N SER A 112 11.51 -14.04 1.32
CA SER A 112 10.36 -14.85 1.69
C SER A 112 10.71 -16.33 1.69
N VAL A 113 10.38 -17.03 2.77
CA VAL A 113 10.62 -18.48 2.92
C VAL A 113 9.67 -19.29 2.03
N ALA A 114 8.52 -18.72 1.68
CA ALA A 114 7.56 -19.29 0.73
C ALA A 114 7.05 -18.18 -0.22
N ALA A 115 6.92 -18.48 -1.51
CA ALA A 115 6.34 -17.52 -2.44
C ALA A 115 4.88 -17.27 -2.07
N SER A 116 4.57 -16.09 -1.54
CA SER A 116 3.20 -15.70 -1.25
C SER A 116 2.46 -15.40 -2.56
N ALA A 117 1.14 -15.60 -2.58
CA ALA A 117 0.32 -15.32 -3.76
C ALA A 117 0.50 -13.87 -4.28
N ILE A 118 0.78 -12.94 -3.36
CA ILE A 118 1.03 -11.52 -3.65
C ILE A 118 2.27 -11.36 -4.54
N VAL A 119 3.36 -12.07 -4.26
CA VAL A 119 4.61 -11.98 -5.03
C VAL A 119 4.41 -12.55 -6.45
N VAL A 120 3.65 -13.64 -6.58
CA VAL A 120 3.33 -14.23 -7.88
C VAL A 120 2.48 -13.29 -8.74
N GLU A 121 1.50 -12.63 -8.14
CA GLU A 121 0.71 -11.61 -8.85
C GLU A 121 1.53 -10.37 -9.18
N ALA A 122 2.37 -9.91 -8.26
CA ALA A 122 3.30 -8.80 -8.48
C ALA A 122 4.22 -9.07 -9.68
N TYR A 123 4.75 -10.30 -9.79
CA TYR A 123 5.61 -10.70 -10.90
C TYR A 123 4.90 -10.60 -12.26
N LYS A 124 3.63 -11.03 -12.34
CA LYS A 124 2.83 -10.92 -13.57
C LYS A 124 2.63 -9.47 -13.98
N VAL A 125 2.27 -8.61 -13.03
CA VAL A 125 2.05 -7.17 -13.29
C VAL A 125 3.36 -6.47 -13.65
N CYS A 126 4.46 -6.84 -13.00
CA CYS A 126 5.80 -6.34 -13.30
C CYS A 126 6.20 -6.61 -14.75
N LEU A 127 5.98 -7.84 -15.25
CA LEU A 127 6.20 -8.17 -16.66
C LEU A 127 5.36 -7.27 -17.57
N ILE A 128 4.06 -7.11 -17.28
CA ILE A 128 3.19 -6.23 -18.08
C ILE A 128 3.75 -4.79 -18.10
N CYS A 129 4.16 -4.25 -16.96
CA CYS A 129 4.76 -2.92 -16.88
C CYS A 129 6.12 -2.80 -17.58
N PHE A 130 6.84 -3.90 -17.80
CA PHE A 130 8.10 -3.89 -18.53
C PHE A 130 7.90 -3.90 -20.06
N TYR A 131 6.79 -4.48 -20.53
CA TYR A 131 6.46 -4.57 -21.96
C TYR A 131 5.57 -3.42 -22.48
N VAL A 132 5.11 -2.52 -21.60
CA VAL A 132 4.34 -1.31 -21.91
C VAL A 132 5.27 -0.10 -21.96
#